data_AF-H8LP14-F1
#
_entry.id   AF-H8LP14-F1
#
_cell.length_a   1.000
_cell.length_b   1.000
_cell.length_c   1.000
_cell.angle_alpha   90.00
_cell.angle_beta   90.00
_cell.angle_gamma   90.00
#
_symmetry.space_group_name_H-M   'P 1'
#
loop_
_entity.id
_entity.type
_entity.pdbx_description
1 polymer ?
#
loop_
_entity_poly.entity_id
_entity_poly.type
_entity_poly.pdbx_seq_one_letter_code
_entity_poly.pdbx_strand_id
1 'polypeptide(L)' 'MCFFIDKDVQEAYKRNFGDKPYGDITEISETKIPKHDILCAGFPCQSFSISGKRLGIGDVDFCMK' A
#
# COMPACT_ATOMS: atom_id res chain seq x y z
N MET A 1 0.62 9.71 7.66
CA MET A 1 1.04 9.64 6.24
C MET A 1 0.44 8.37 5.65
N CYS A 2 -0.24 8.44 4.50
CA CYS A 2 -0.99 7.31 3.93
C CYS A 2 -0.55 7.06 2.48
N PHE A 3 -0.53 5.80 2.04
CA PHE A 3 0.02 5.37 0.75
C PHE A 3 -0.99 4.48 0.01
N PHE A 4 -1.28 4.80 -1.26
CA PHE A 4 -2.10 4.01 -2.16
C PHE A 4 -1.58 4.15 -3.59
N ILE A 5 -1.26 3.04 -4.26
CA ILE A 5 -0.75 3.07 -5.64
C ILE A 5 -1.86 3.38 -6.67
N ASP A 6 -3.10 2.98 -6.39
CA ASP A 6 -4.25 3.15 -7.28
C ASP A 6 -4.80 4.59 -7.23
N LYS A 7 -4.88 5.24 -8.40
CA LYS A 7 -5.36 6.63 -8.54
C LYS A 7 -6.84 6.80 -8.20
N ASP A 8 -7.68 5.81 -8.53
CA ASP A 8 -9.11 5.88 -8.23
C ASP A 8 -9.34 5.79 -6.72
N VAL A 9 -8.56 4.95 -6.03
CA VAL A 9 -8.56 4.86 -4.56
C VAL A 9 -8.06 6.17 -3.94
N GLN A 10 -7.01 6.79 -4.48
CA GLN A 10 -6.54 8.08 -4.00
C GLN A 10 -7.62 9.16 -4.11
N GLU A 11 -8.33 9.22 -5.24
CA GLU A 11 -9.40 10.20 -5.43
C GLU A 11 -10.61 9.91 -4.53
N ALA A 12 -10.96 8.63 -4.33
CA ALA A 12 -11.98 8.24 -3.36
C ALA A 12 -11.57 8.65 -1.93
N TYR A 13 -10.33 8.39 -1.53
CA TYR A 13 -9.82 8.77 -0.21
C TYR A 13 -9.85 10.30 -0.03
N LYS A 14 -9.39 11.05 -1.03
CA LYS A 14 -9.42 12.52 -1.03
C LYS A 14 -10.83 13.08 -0.91
N ARG A 15 -11.81 12.48 -1.60
CA ARG A 15 -13.22 12.88 -1.50
C ARG A 15 -13.79 12.67 -0.10
N ASN A 16 -13.37 11.62 0.60
CA ASN A 16 -13.90 11.26 1.93
C ASN A 16 -13.15 11.96 3.10
N PHE A 17 -11.84 12.15 2.98
CA PHE A 17 -10.98 12.61 4.07
C PHE A 17 -10.28 13.95 3.80
N GLY A 18 -10.40 14.51 2.59
CA GLY A 18 -9.77 15.78 2.20
C GLY A 18 -8.27 15.70 1.85
N ASP A 19 -7.57 14.67 2.32
CA ASP A 19 -6.15 14.44 2.05
C ASP A 19 -5.93 13.53 0.84
N LYS A 20 -4.89 13.80 0.05
CA LYS A 20 -4.47 12.90 -1.03
C LYS A 20 -3.36 11.97 -0.55
N PRO A 21 -3.56 10.64 -0.56
CA PRO A 21 -2.51 9.68 -0.23
C PRO A 21 -1.33 9.76 -1.20
N TYR A 22 -0.15 9.38 -0.71
CA TYR A 22 1.04 9.20 -1.52
C TYR A 22 0.89 7.95 -2.41
N GLY A 23 1.67 7.90 -3.49
CA GLY A 23 1.61 6.81 -4.47
C GLY A 23 2.28 5.52 -3.98
N ASP A 24 3.04 4.89 -4.86
CA ASP A 24 3.80 3.69 -4.56
C ASP A 24 4.74 3.91 -3.36
N ILE A 25 4.61 3.06 -2.34
CA ILE A 25 5.43 3.13 -1.13
C ILE A 25 6.87 2.68 -1.39
N THR A 26 7.12 1.88 -2.44
CA THR A 26 8.46 1.39 -2.80
C THR A 26 9.37 2.49 -3.34
N GLU A 27 8.79 3.57 -3.89
CA GLU A 27 9.52 4.71 -4.44
C GLU A 27 9.86 5.79 -3.38
N ILE A 28 9.33 5.65 -2.17
CA ILE A 28 9.45 6.65 -1.11
C ILE A 28 10.49 6.20 -0.09
N SER A 29 11.53 7.01 0.10
CA SER A 29 12.52 6.78 1.14
C SER A 29 11.87 6.77 2.53
N GLU A 30 12.21 5.77 3.33
CA GLU A 30 11.84 5.64 4.75
C GLU A 30 12.12 6.90 5.58
N THR A 31 13.16 7.66 5.23
CA THR A 31 13.53 8.92 5.91
C THR A 31 12.49 10.03 5.75
N LYS A 32 11.63 9.94 4.74
CA LYS A 32 10.52 10.89 4.51
C LYS A 32 9.27 10.53 5.30
N ILE A 33 9.21 9.35 5.91
CA ILE A 33 8.08 8.92 6.71
C ILE A 33 8.19 9.59 8.10
N PRO A 34 7.18 10.35 8.53
CA PRO A 34 7.22 11.01 9.84
C PRO A 34 7.22 9.97 10.97
N LYS A 35 7.82 10.35 12.11
CA LYS A 35 7.72 9.54 13.33
C LYS A 35 6.26 9.27 13.67
N HIS A 36 5.97 8.03 14.01
CA HIS A 36 4.64 7.55 14.36
C HIS A 36 4.78 6.44 15.40
N ASP A 37 3.81 6.34 16.30
CA ASP A 37 3.79 5.29 17.32
C ASP A 37 3.06 4.02 16.85
N ILE A 38 2.20 4.15 15.83
CA ILE A 38 1.38 3.06 15.28
C ILE A 38 1.49 3.05 13.76
N LEU A 39 1.78 1.87 13.20
CA LEU A 39 1.79 1.61 11.77
C LEU A 39 0.62 0.67 11.41
N CYS A 40 -0.27 1.13 10.55
CA CYS A 40 -1.34 0.31 9.97
C CYS A 40 -1.01 0.02 8.50
N ALA A 41 -0.90 -1.26 8.13
CA ALA A 41 -0.59 -1.67 6.76
C ALA A 41 -1.52 -2.82 6.33
N GLY A 42 -2.14 -2.67 5.16
CA GLY A 42 -2.90 -3.72 4.50
C GLY A 42 -2.26 -4.05 3.16
N PHE A 43 -1.41 -5.08 3.13
CA PHE A 43 -0.77 -5.54 1.89
C PHE A 43 -1.71 -6.48 1.11
N PRO A 44 -1.55 -6.60 -0.21
CA PRO A 44 -2.34 -7.51 -1.04
C PRO A 44 -2.25 -8.94 -0.49
N CYS A 45 -3.40 -9.53 -0.18
CA CYS A 45 -3.45 -10.90 0.34
C CYS A 45 -3.35 -11.96 -0.77
N GLN A 46 -3.47 -11.57 -2.05
CA GLN A 46 -3.56 -12.47 -3.20
C GLN A 46 -2.41 -13.49 -3.24
N SER A 47 -1.21 -13.05 -2.88
CA SER A 47 0.00 -13.89 -2.89
C SER A 47 -0.02 -14.99 -1.81
N PHE A 48 -0.84 -14.86 -0.78
CA PHE A 48 -0.94 -15.81 0.34
C PHE A 48 -2.32 -16.45 0.50
N SER A 49 -3.33 -15.92 -0.20
CA SER A 49 -4.72 -16.37 -0.07
C SER A 49 -4.92 -17.80 -0.59
N ILE A 50 -5.83 -18.52 0.07
CA ILE A 50 -6.30 -19.85 -0.37
C ILE A 50 -6.84 -19.81 -1.80
N SER A 51 -7.49 -18.70 -2.16
CA SER A 51 -8.09 -18.46 -3.47
C SER A 51 -7.08 -17.95 -4.52
N GLY A 52 -5.83 -17.68 -4.13
CA GLY A 52 -4.76 -17.22 -5.02
C GLY A 52 -3.79 -18.35 -5.42
N LYS A 53 -2.75 -18.00 -6.19
CA LYS A 53 -1.70 -18.94 -6.63
C LYS A 53 -0.74 -19.38 -5.51
N ARG A 54 -0.84 -18.76 -4.32
CA ARG A 54 0.02 -19.02 -3.14
C ARG A 54 1.52 -18.96 -3.46
N LEU A 55 1.90 -18.03 -4.34
CA LEU A 55 3.30 -17.83 -4.72
C LEU A 55 4.10 -17.09 -3.63
N GLY A 56 3.41 -16.57 -2.61
CA GLY A 56 4.00 -15.87 -1.48
C GLY A 56 4.89 -14.72 -1.95
N ILE A 57 6.10 -14.64 -1.41
CA ILE A 57 7.09 -13.61 -1.76
C ILE A 57 7.56 -13.75 -3.23
N GLY A 58 7.39 -14.92 -3.85
CA GLY A 58 7.72 -15.15 -5.25
C GLY A 58 6.73 -14.50 -6.23
N ASP A 59 5.56 -14.09 -5.76
CA ASP A 59 4.55 -13.43 -6.58
C ASP A 59 5.08 -12.10 -7.14
N VAL A 60 4.67 -11.76 -8.36
CA VAL A 60 5.01 -10.47 -8.99
C VAL A 60 4.06 -9.37 -8.52
N ASP A 61 2.87 -9.75 -8.07
CA ASP A 61 1.86 -8.83 -7.54
C ASP A 61 2.02 -8.61 -6.02
N PHE A 62 3.06 -9.17 -5.40
CA PHE A 62 3.38 -8.90 -4.00
C PHE A 62 4.03 -7.52 -3.87
N CYS A 63 3.50 -6.71 -2.96
CA CYS A 63 3.81 -5.30 -2.69
C CYS A 63 5.27 -4.97 -2.31
N MET A 64 6.22 -5.90 -2.43
CA MET A 64 7.65 -5.69 -2.10
C MET A 64 8.61 -5.98 -3.26
N LYS A 65 8.11 -6.06 -4.50
CA LYS A 65 8.92 -5.91 -5.72
C LYS A 65 8.53 -4.61 -6.40
#